data_AF-A0A941MXD1-F1
#
_entry.id   AF-A0A941MXD1-F1
#
_cell.length_a   1.000
_cell.length_b   1.000
_cell.length_c   1.000
_cell.angle_alpha   90.00
_cell.angle_beta   90.00
_cell.angle_gamma   90.00
#
_symmetry.space_group_name_H-M   'P 1'
#
loop_
_entity.id
_entity.type
_entity.pdbx_description
1 polymer ?
#
loop_
_entity_poly.entity_id
_entity_poly.type
_entity_poly.pdbx_seq_one_letter_code
_entity_poly.pdbx_strand_id
1 'polypeptide(L)'
;MLISKIVETFISWNQRHRASATVAFYRARLKKFRVAYNARELASLTPLEIDEHLAAAGAGMSDSTRHHDVVALERLQKFAIEHKLLDKPVLNWIATSAPGCEITW
;
A
#
# COMPACT_ATOMS: atom_id res chain seq x y z
N MET A 1 -13.20 2.14 7.20
CA MET A 1 -12.25 1.62 8.23
C MET A 1 -10.97 2.46 8.23
N LEU A 2 -10.43 2.76 9.41
CA LEU A 2 -9.21 3.57 9.59
C LEU A 2 -7.96 2.89 9.03
N ILE A 3 -7.09 3.68 8.40
CA ILE A 3 -5.81 3.23 7.83
C ILE A 3 -4.92 2.56 8.88
N SER A 4 -4.85 3.12 10.09
CA SER A 4 -4.12 2.50 11.22
C SER A 4 -4.54 1.04 11.45
N LYS A 5 -5.85 0.80 11.55
CA LYS A 5 -6.39 -0.54 11.74
C LYS A 5 -6.16 -1.45 10.53
N ILE A 6 -6.29 -0.93 9.30
CA ILE A 6 -6.09 -1.73 8.08
C ILE A 6 -4.64 -2.19 7.99
N VAL A 7 -3.69 -1.29 8.24
CA VAL A 7 -2.26 -1.61 8.26
C VAL A 7 -1.95 -2.63 9.37
N GLU A 8 -2.50 -2.46 10.57
CA GLU A 8 -2.31 -3.42 11.66
C GLU A 8 -2.85 -4.82 11.33
N THR A 9 -4.06 -4.90 10.78
CA THR A 9 -4.65 -6.16 10.33
C THR A 9 -3.83 -6.81 9.22
N PHE A 10 -3.36 -6.01 8.25
CA PHE A 10 -2.51 -6.49 7.16
C PHE A 10 -1.18 -7.03 7.67
N ILE A 11 -0.49 -6.31 8.55
CA ILE A 11 0.78 -6.77 9.13
C ILE A 11 0.56 -8.04 9.97
N SER A 12 -0.49 -8.09 10.78
CA SER A 12 -0.83 -9.25 11.61
C SER A 12 -1.19 -10.48 10.77
N TRP A 13 -1.83 -10.28 9.62
CA TRP A 13 -2.07 -11.35 8.65
C TRP A 13 -0.76 -11.82 8.03
N ASN A 14 0.10 -10.92 7.54
CA ASN A 14 1.39 -11.30 6.95
C ASN A 14 2.31 -12.02 7.94
N GLN A 15 2.29 -11.65 9.23
CA GLN A 15 3.06 -12.33 10.27
C GLN A 15 2.71 -13.82 10.41
N ARG A 16 1.47 -14.22 10.07
CA ARG A 16 1.01 -15.61 10.14
C ARG A 16 1.23 -16.38 8.84
N HIS A 17 1.43 -15.70 7.71
CA HIS A 17 1.38 -16.32 6.38
C HIS A 17 2.62 -16.05 5.50
N ARG A 18 3.54 -15.18 5.91
CA ARG A 18 4.71 -14.78 5.13
C ARG A 18 5.99 -14.85 5.97
N ALA A 19 7.13 -14.89 5.28
CA ALA A 19 8.43 -14.82 5.90
C ALA A 19 8.64 -13.50 6.66
N SER A 20 9.45 -13.55 7.72
CA SER A 20 9.78 -12.39 8.55
C SER A 20 10.38 -11.22 7.76
N ALA A 21 11.21 -11.51 6.75
CA ALA A 21 11.78 -10.51 5.86
C ALA A 21 10.71 -9.74 5.07
N THR A 22 9.69 -10.44 4.57
CA THR A 22 8.55 -9.82 3.86
C THR A 22 7.73 -8.93 4.80
N VAL A 23 7.53 -9.37 6.04
CA VAL A 23 6.85 -8.54 7.06
C VAL A 23 7.66 -7.29 7.37
N ALA A 24 8.98 -7.41 7.54
CA ALA A 24 9.86 -6.28 7.78
C ALA A 24 9.84 -5.28 6.61
N PHE A 25 9.85 -5.79 5.37
CA PHE A 25 9.67 -4.98 4.18
C PHE A 25 8.36 -4.16 4.24
N TYR A 26 7.21 -4.81 4.45
CA TYR A 26 5.94 -4.09 4.51
C TYR A 26 5.88 -3.08 5.66
N ARG A 27 6.43 -3.41 6.83
CA ARG A 27 6.52 -2.49 7.96
C ARG A 27 7.34 -1.25 7.62
N ALA A 28 8.47 -1.41 6.94
CA ALA A 28 9.33 -0.31 6.55
C ALA A 28 8.64 0.62 5.55
N ARG A 29 8.03 0.04 4.50
CA ARG A 29 7.38 0.78 3.41
C ARG A 29 6.11 1.50 3.86
N LEU A 30 5.26 0.84 4.66
CA LEU A 30 4.00 1.42 5.13
C LEU A 30 4.16 2.37 6.33
N LYS A 31 5.37 2.52 6.89
CA LYS A 31 5.60 3.36 8.08
C LYS A 31 5.22 4.82 7.82
N LYS A 32 5.77 5.42 6.75
CA LYS A 32 5.52 6.84 6.41
C LYS A 32 4.05 7.06 6.07
N PHE A 33 3.46 6.15 5.29
CA PHE A 33 2.03 6.18 4.95
C PHE A 33 1.14 6.15 6.20
N ARG A 34 1.40 5.22 7.13
CA ARG A 34 0.66 5.13 8.39
C ARG A 34 0.82 6.42 9.21
N VAL A 35 2.02 6.99 9.31
CA VAL A 35 2.23 8.24 10.07
C VAL A 35 1.43 9.40 9.46
N ALA A 36 1.38 9.51 8.14
CA ALA A 36 0.69 10.59 7.44
C ALA A 36 -0.85 10.46 7.52
N TYR A 37 -1.39 9.24 7.48
CA TYR A 37 -2.83 9.03 7.27
C TYR A 37 -3.53 8.14 8.31
N ASN A 38 -2.89 7.77 9.43
CA ASN A 38 -3.42 6.81 10.43
C ASN A 38 -4.88 7.03 10.86
N ALA A 39 -5.31 8.29 11.02
CA ALA A 39 -6.60 8.70 11.53
C ALA A 39 -7.67 8.87 10.44
N ARG A 40 -7.31 8.65 9.17
CA ARG A 40 -8.24 8.72 8.05
C ARG A 40 -8.73 7.34 7.66
N GLU A 41 -9.90 7.33 7.03
CA GLU A 41 -10.39 6.13 6.37
C GLU A 41 -9.68 5.95 5.03
N LEU A 42 -9.32 4.71 4.69
CA LEU A 42 -8.65 4.43 3.41
C LEU A 42 -9.52 4.86 2.20
N ALA A 43 -10.83 4.69 2.30
CA ALA A 43 -11.80 5.10 1.29
C ALA A 43 -11.91 6.63 1.09
N SER A 44 -11.40 7.42 2.05
CA SER A 44 -11.43 8.89 2.00
C SER A 44 -10.20 9.50 1.33
N LEU A 45 -9.19 8.69 1.00
CA LEU A 45 -8.02 9.18 0.28
C LEU A 45 -8.37 9.39 -1.19
N THR A 46 -7.88 10.49 -1.73
CA THR A 46 -7.95 10.77 -3.16
C THR A 46 -6.69 10.24 -3.88
N PRO A 47 -6.77 9.96 -5.19
CA PRO A 47 -5.58 9.60 -5.96
C PRO A 47 -4.45 10.64 -5.84
N LEU A 48 -4.79 11.93 -5.87
CA LEU A 48 -3.82 13.03 -5.76
C LEU A 48 -3.04 12.97 -4.43
N GLU A 49 -3.72 12.77 -3.31
CA GLU A 49 -3.05 12.69 -2.00
C GLU A 49 -2.07 11.51 -1.92
N ILE A 50 -2.35 10.43 -2.65
CA ILE A 50 -1.48 9.27 -2.70
C ILE A 50 -0.28 9.53 -3.62
N ASP A 51 -0.50 10.18 -4.75
CA ASP A 51 0.59 10.59 -5.64
C ASP A 51 1.53 11.59 -4.95
N GLU A 52 0.98 12.57 -4.22
CA GLU A 52 1.74 13.50 -3.40
C GLU A 52 2.52 12.76 -2.29
N HIS A 53 1.91 11.77 -1.65
CA HIS A 53 2.61 10.93 -0.67
C HIS A 53 3.79 10.19 -1.29
N LEU A 54 3.59 9.57 -2.45
CA LEU A 54 4.62 8.81 -3.16
C LEU A 54 5.73 9.72 -3.69
N ALA A 55 5.40 10.92 -4.15
CA ALA A 55 6.36 11.94 -4.56
C ALA A 55 7.18 12.43 -3.36
N ALA A 56 6.53 12.72 -2.22
CA ALA A 56 7.21 13.16 -1.00
C ALA A 56 8.04 12.05 -0.36
N ALA A 57 7.57 10.80 -0.39
CA ALA A 57 8.34 9.65 0.04
C ALA A 57 9.56 9.46 -0.87
N GLY A 58 9.39 9.55 -2.19
CA GLY A 58 10.43 9.38 -3.20
C GLY A 58 11.42 10.54 -3.34
N ALA A 59 11.15 11.71 -2.74
CA ALA A 59 12.05 12.86 -2.80
C ALA A 59 13.42 12.52 -2.19
N GLY A 60 14.44 12.41 -3.05
CA GLY A 60 15.81 12.02 -2.66
C GLY A 60 16.05 10.52 -2.51
N MET A 61 15.11 9.66 -2.92
CA MET A 61 15.27 8.20 -2.92
C MET A 61 15.41 7.64 -4.34
N SER A 62 16.01 6.45 -4.49
CA SER A 62 16.12 5.77 -5.79
C SER A 62 14.75 5.36 -6.34
N ASP A 63 14.64 5.24 -7.66
CA ASP A 63 13.41 4.78 -8.33
C ASP A 63 12.89 3.44 -7.78
N SER A 64 13.80 2.52 -7.44
CA SER A 64 13.47 1.22 -6.83
C SER A 64 12.78 1.38 -5.48
N THR A 65 13.12 2.42 -4.71
CA THR A 65 12.50 2.66 -3.40
C THR A 65 11.07 3.16 -3.55
N ARG A 66 10.83 4.11 -4.47
CA ARG A 66 9.48 4.56 -4.82
C ARG A 66 8.63 3.39 -5.31
N HIS A 67 9.19 2.54 -6.17
CA HIS A 67 8.52 1.33 -6.65
C HIS A 67 8.15 0.37 -5.51
N HIS A 68 9.03 0.19 -4.51
CA HIS A 68 8.70 -0.64 -3.35
C HIS A 68 7.59 -0.07 -2.46
N ASP A 69 7.52 1.26 -2.29
CA ASP A 69 6.44 1.91 -1.54
C ASP A 69 5.09 1.72 -2.28
N VAL A 70 5.12 1.90 -3.60
CA VAL A 70 4.04 1.56 -4.54
C VAL A 70 3.54 0.14 -4.32
N VAL A 71 4.42 -0.87 -4.45
CA VAL A 71 4.06 -2.29 -4.31
C VAL A 71 3.47 -2.59 -2.93
N ALA A 72 3.97 -1.97 -1.87
CA ALA A 72 3.42 -2.16 -0.54
C ALA A 72 1.99 -1.62 -0.40
N LEU A 73 1.69 -0.46 -0.98
CA LEU A 73 0.34 0.13 -0.98
C LEU A 73 -0.65 -0.67 -1.82
N GLU A 74 -0.22 -1.17 -2.98
CA GLU A 74 -1.04 -2.04 -3.82
C GLU A 74 -1.44 -3.32 -3.08
N ARG A 75 -0.49 -3.95 -2.39
CA ARG A 75 -0.74 -5.17 -1.61
C ARG A 75 -1.67 -4.90 -0.43
N LEU A 76 -1.54 -3.74 0.22
CA LEU A 76 -2.44 -3.31 1.28
C LEU A 76 -3.89 -3.15 0.76
N GLN A 77 -4.07 -2.49 -0.38
CA GLN A 77 -5.39 -2.31 -0.99
C GLN A 77 -6.00 -3.64 -1.41
N LYS A 78 -5.23 -4.50 -2.09
CA LYS A 78 -5.70 -5.82 -2.52
C LYS A 78 -6.17 -6.64 -1.32
N PHE A 79 -5.38 -6.66 -0.25
CA PHE A 79 -5.77 -7.29 1.01
C PHE A 79 -7.06 -6.68 1.57
N ALA A 80 -7.18 -5.35 1.61
CA ALA A 80 -8.37 -4.68 2.14
C ALA A 80 -9.64 -5.05 1.34
N ILE A 81 -9.54 -5.19 0.02
CA ILE A 81 -10.66 -5.60 -0.84
C ILE A 81 -10.99 -7.09 -0.62
N GLU A 82 -9.98 -7.97 -0.67
CA GLU A 82 -10.16 -9.43 -0.49
C GLU A 82 -10.78 -9.78 0.86
N HIS A 83 -10.45 -9.00 1.90
CA HIS A 83 -10.99 -9.17 3.24
C HIS A 83 -12.22 -8.29 3.54
N LYS A 84 -12.82 -7.65 2.53
CA LYS A 84 -14.02 -6.80 2.65
C LYS A 84 -13.88 -5.65 3.66
N LEU A 85 -12.67 -5.13 3.82
CA LEU A 85 -12.36 -3.93 4.61
C LEU A 85 -12.49 -2.64 3.77
N LEU A 86 -12.58 -2.80 2.45
CA LEU A 86 -12.72 -1.74 1.45
C LEU A 86 -13.60 -2.25 0.29
N ASP A 87 -14.62 -1.48 -0.09
CA ASP A 87 -15.59 -1.92 -1.11
C ASP A 87 -15.09 -1.76 -2.54
N LYS A 88 -14.18 -0.80 -2.78
CA LYS A 88 -13.66 -0.49 -4.12
C LYS A 88 -12.19 -0.03 -4.08
N PRO A 89 -11.45 -0.20 -5.18
CA PRO A 89 -10.12 0.41 -5.33
C PRO A 89 -10.14 1.93 -5.10
N VAL A 90 -9.14 2.43 -4.39
CA VAL A 90 -8.87 3.87 -4.16
C VAL A 90 -7.63 4.29 -4.95
N LEU A 91 -6.67 3.38 -5.08
CA LEU A 91 -5.47 3.47 -5.91
C LEU A 91 -5.82 3.15 -7.38
N ASN A 92 -6.30 4.16 -8.12
CA ASN A 92 -6.82 3.97 -9.49
C ASN A 92 -5.75 3.62 -10.55
N TRP A 93 -4.48 3.85 -10.28
CA TRP A 93 -3.36 3.48 -11.16
C TRP A 93 -3.09 1.96 -11.21
N ILE A 94 -3.78 1.19 -10.35
CA ILE A 94 -3.81 -0.28 -10.38
C ILE A 94 -4.73 -0.80 -11.51
N ALA A 95 -5.69 0.00 -11.98
CA ALA A 95 -6.62 -0.42 -13.04
C ALA A 95 -6.06 -0.21 -14.46
N THR A 96 -5.09 0.69 -14.64
CA THR A 96 -4.46 0.99 -15.94
C THR A 96 -3.26 0.09 -16.25
N SER A 97 -2.91 -0.83 -15.34
CA SER A 97 -1.86 -1.83 -15.52
C SER A 97 -2.41 -3.25 -15.65
N ALA A 98 -3.44 -3.45 -16.50
CA ALA A 98 -3.58 -4.64 -17.36
C ALA A 98 -4.81 -4.46 -18.28
N PRO A 99 -4.64 -4.65 -19.60
CA PRO A 99 -4.41 -5.99 -20.13
C PRO A 99 -3.06 -6.08 -20.85
N GLY A 100 -2.14 -6.91 -20.33
CA GLY A 100 -0.96 -7.35 -21.09
C GLY A 100 0.41 -7.16 -20.44
N CYS A 101 0.52 -6.62 -19.23
CA CYS A 101 1.82 -6.56 -18.54
C CYS A 101 2.03 -7.83 -17.71
N GLU A 102 2.46 -8.91 -18.38
CA GLU A 102 3.15 -10.00 -17.71
C GLU A 102 4.41 -9.43 -17.06
N ILE A 103 4.38 -9.28 -15.74
CA ILE A 103 5.59 -9.08 -14.96
C ILE A 103 6.31 -10.43 -14.93
N THR A 104 7.19 -10.66 -15.90
CA THR A 104 8.17 -11.74 -15.85
C THR A 104 9.21 -11.41 -14.79
N TRP A 105 9.45 -12.40 -13.91
CA TRP A 105 10.33 -12.38 -12.74
C TRP A 105 11.79 -12.05 -13.05
#